data_AF-A0A2G9UB22-F1
#
_entry.id   AF-A0A2G9UB22-F1
#
_cell.length_a   1.000
_cell.length_b   1.000
_cell.length_c   1.000
_cell.angle_alpha   90.00
_cell.angle_beta   90.00
_cell.angle_gamma   90.00
#
_symmetry.space_group_name_H-M   'P 1'
#
loop_
_entity.id
_entity.type
_entity.pdbx_description
1 polymer ?
#
loop_
_entity_poly.entity_id
_entity_poly.type
_entity_poly.pdbx_seq_one_letter_code
_entity_poly.pdbx_strand_id
1 'polypeptide(L)'
;MVNASAGTKTQLFAIFSSLFIFIVLQFGGTFLRPLPMNVSVVRFDAPLLFTNVERFREMVEVITSSWNTATCNSELTQSEESVLTEEETRESLIKKGKTKERRKSRSLQLPNKFLVVDCSGFVYIDMMGVNCLKEVYMDLQKKSIRVLFAAAKAPLRELFNVSGFYDTVSKANFYPTIHDAMFFALYRRNVFGLTRVFSNETYDTVELSDESTQDSDADGERKASWLNP
;
A
#
# COMPACT_ATOMS: atom_id res chain seq x y z
N MET A 1 -70.92 -10.95 -11.38
CA MET A 1 -70.01 -11.34 -10.28
C MET A 1 -68.59 -11.28 -10.80
N VAL A 2 -67.84 -10.22 -10.51
CA VAL A 2 -66.41 -10.15 -10.84
C VAL A 2 -65.61 -10.07 -9.54
N ASN A 3 -64.66 -10.99 -9.42
CA ASN A 3 -63.99 -11.39 -8.21
C ASN A 3 -62.94 -10.35 -7.78
N ALA A 4 -63.27 -9.53 -6.78
CA ALA A 4 -62.46 -8.41 -6.28
C ALA A 4 -61.31 -8.83 -5.32
N SER A 5 -60.75 -10.03 -5.46
CA SER A 5 -59.82 -10.61 -4.46
C SER A 5 -58.40 -10.90 -4.97
N ALA A 6 -58.03 -10.45 -6.19
CA ALA A 6 -56.76 -10.81 -6.82
C ALA A 6 -55.55 -9.94 -6.41
N GLY A 7 -55.75 -8.77 -5.79
CA GLY A 7 -54.68 -7.78 -5.58
C GLY A 7 -53.88 -7.90 -4.27
N THR A 8 -54.49 -8.42 -3.20
CA THR A 8 -53.90 -8.35 -1.84
C THR A 8 -52.82 -9.40 -1.57
N LYS A 9 -52.87 -10.57 -2.23
CA LYS A 9 -51.90 -11.65 -2.01
C LYS A 9 -50.49 -11.29 -2.51
N THR A 10 -50.37 -10.67 -3.68
CA THR A 10 -49.08 -10.26 -4.27
C THR A 10 -48.37 -9.20 -3.43
N GLN A 11 -49.11 -8.27 -2.84
CA GLN A 11 -48.53 -7.24 -1.98
C GLN A 11 -47.94 -7.81 -0.68
N LEU A 12 -48.60 -8.80 -0.07
CA LEU A 12 -48.05 -9.49 1.11
C LEU A 12 -46.73 -10.19 0.79
N PHE A 13 -46.63 -10.90 -0.35
CA PHE A 13 -45.36 -11.53 -0.76
C PHE A 13 -44.23 -10.52 -1.01
N ALA A 14 -44.55 -9.34 -1.56
CA ALA A 14 -43.57 -8.27 -1.74
C ALA A 14 -43.05 -7.74 -0.40
N ILE A 15 -43.95 -7.56 0.58
CA ILE A 15 -43.59 -7.11 1.93
C ILE A 15 -42.72 -8.16 2.65
N PHE A 16 -43.08 -9.44 2.56
CA PHE A 16 -42.29 -10.51 3.18
C PHE A 16 -40.92 -10.69 2.51
N SER A 17 -40.84 -10.58 1.17
CA SER A 17 -39.57 -10.62 0.44
C SER A 17 -38.66 -9.45 0.84
N SER A 18 -39.21 -8.24 0.94
CA SER A 18 -38.47 -7.06 1.37
C SER A 18 -37.98 -7.17 2.81
N LEU A 19 -38.83 -7.67 3.73
CA LEU A 19 -38.46 -7.87 5.13
C LEU A 19 -37.39 -8.97 5.29
N PHE A 20 -37.48 -10.06 4.51
CA PHE A 20 -36.48 -11.12 4.51
C PHE A 20 -35.12 -10.61 4.00
N ILE A 21 -35.10 -9.86 2.89
CA ILE A 21 -33.88 -9.22 2.39
C ILE A 21 -33.33 -8.24 3.42
N PHE A 22 -34.16 -7.44 4.07
CA PHE A 22 -33.73 -6.51 5.12
C PHE A 22 -33.12 -7.25 6.33
N ILE A 23 -33.71 -8.35 6.77
CA ILE A 23 -33.17 -9.19 7.85
C ILE A 23 -31.83 -9.82 7.42
N VAL A 24 -31.72 -10.31 6.19
CA VAL A 24 -30.46 -10.86 5.64
C VAL A 24 -29.39 -9.78 5.51
N LEU A 25 -29.75 -8.55 5.16
CA LEU A 25 -28.81 -7.43 5.10
C LEU A 25 -28.42 -6.94 6.50
N GLN A 26 -29.35 -6.91 7.46
CA GLN A 26 -29.09 -6.45 8.83
C GLN A 26 -28.26 -7.47 9.63
N PHE A 27 -28.53 -8.77 9.48
CA PHE A 27 -27.76 -9.83 10.13
C PHE A 27 -26.52 -10.24 9.32
N GLY A 28 -26.62 -10.34 7.99
CA GLY A 28 -25.51 -10.70 7.10
C GLY A 28 -24.55 -9.54 6.78
N GLY A 29 -24.98 -8.28 6.91
CA GLY A 29 -24.13 -7.10 6.73
C GLY A 29 -23.01 -6.99 7.76
N THR A 30 -23.19 -7.55 8.95
CA THR A 30 -22.11 -7.65 9.96
C THR A 30 -21.01 -8.63 9.56
N PHE A 31 -21.27 -9.53 8.61
CA PHE A 31 -20.31 -10.49 8.09
C PHE A 31 -19.44 -9.91 6.96
N LEU A 32 -19.97 -8.92 6.22
CA LEU A 32 -19.25 -8.23 5.15
C LEU A 32 -18.48 -7.03 5.73
N ARG A 33 -17.34 -7.31 6.38
CA ARG A 33 -16.42 -6.23 6.80
C ARG A 33 -16.01 -5.41 5.57
N PRO A 34 -16.14 -4.07 5.58
CA PRO A 34 -15.62 -3.26 4.49
C PRO A 34 -14.13 -3.52 4.36
N LEU A 35 -13.69 -3.90 3.15
CA LEU A 35 -12.28 -4.10 2.88
C LEU A 35 -11.53 -2.79 3.24
N PRO A 36 -10.43 -2.88 4.00
CA PRO A 36 -9.66 -1.70 4.39
C PRO A 36 -9.27 -0.92 3.13
N MET A 37 -9.62 0.37 3.06
CA MET A 37 -9.54 1.23 1.86
C MET A 37 -8.19 1.22 1.11
N ASN A 38 -7.12 0.74 1.73
CA ASN A 38 -5.76 0.75 1.18
C ASN A 38 -5.13 -0.64 1.04
N VAL A 39 -5.90 -1.72 1.18
CA VAL A 39 -5.44 -3.09 0.88
C VAL A 39 -6.42 -3.76 -0.08
N SER A 40 -5.91 -4.23 -1.21
CA SER A 40 -6.69 -4.99 -2.17
C SER A 40 -6.06 -6.35 -2.38
N VAL A 41 -6.91 -7.36 -2.53
CA VAL A 41 -6.51 -8.72 -2.89
C VAL A 41 -6.95 -8.97 -4.32
N VAL A 42 -6.04 -9.42 -5.17
CA VAL A 42 -6.31 -9.80 -6.56
C VAL A 42 -6.07 -11.30 -6.73
N ARG A 43 -7.01 -11.97 -7.38
CA ARG A 43 -6.95 -13.40 -7.70
C ARG A 43 -7.26 -13.59 -9.18
N PHE A 44 -6.40 -14.35 -9.86
CA PHE A 44 -6.56 -14.70 -11.27
C PHE A 44 -6.63 -16.22 -11.38
N ASP A 45 -7.82 -16.76 -11.60
CA ASP A 45 -8.09 -18.22 -11.69
C ASP A 45 -7.87 -18.74 -13.11
N ALA A 46 -6.63 -18.62 -13.61
CA ALA A 46 -6.21 -19.18 -14.90
C ALA A 46 -4.68 -19.33 -14.96
N PRO A 47 -4.14 -20.15 -15.88
CA PRO A 47 -2.72 -20.12 -16.21
C PRO A 47 -2.30 -18.72 -16.64
N LEU A 48 -1.11 -18.26 -16.27
CA LEU A 48 -0.58 -16.98 -16.72
C LEU A 48 0.41 -17.23 -17.86
N LEU A 49 -0.08 -17.07 -19.09
CA LEU A 49 0.60 -17.43 -20.33
C LEU A 49 0.63 -16.24 -21.28
N PHE A 50 1.50 -16.26 -22.29
CA PHE A 50 1.59 -15.21 -23.31
C PHE A 50 0.24 -14.83 -23.96
N THR A 51 -0.75 -15.73 -23.97
CA THR A 51 -2.08 -15.48 -24.56
C THR A 51 -2.98 -14.62 -23.68
N ASN A 52 -2.67 -14.46 -22.40
CA ASN A 52 -3.56 -13.79 -21.44
C ASN A 52 -2.85 -12.89 -20.42
N VAL A 53 -1.54 -12.67 -20.54
CA VAL A 53 -0.79 -11.75 -19.68
C VAL A 53 -1.34 -10.32 -19.73
N GLU A 54 -1.81 -9.85 -20.90
CA GLU A 54 -2.43 -8.53 -21.04
C GLU A 54 -3.69 -8.42 -20.19
N ARG A 55 -4.54 -9.46 -20.18
CA ARG A 55 -5.76 -9.47 -19.37
C ARG A 55 -5.47 -9.41 -17.88
N PHE A 56 -4.41 -10.09 -17.44
CA PHE A 56 -3.96 -9.99 -16.06
C PHE A 56 -3.47 -8.57 -15.73
N ARG A 57 -2.67 -7.97 -16.62
CA ARG A 57 -2.18 -6.59 -16.47
C ARG A 57 -3.33 -5.58 -16.37
N GLU A 58 -4.30 -5.66 -17.28
CA GLU A 58 -5.49 -4.81 -17.30
C GLU A 58 -6.29 -4.96 -16.00
N MET A 59 -6.49 -6.19 -15.51
CA MET A 59 -7.18 -6.44 -14.24
C MET A 59 -6.49 -5.73 -13.07
N VAL A 60 -5.16 -5.85 -12.97
CA VAL A 60 -4.38 -5.20 -11.91
C VAL A 60 -4.44 -3.68 -12.03
N GLU A 61 -4.40 -3.15 -13.25
CA GLU A 61 -4.48 -1.72 -13.52
C GLU A 61 -5.85 -1.14 -13.15
N VAL A 62 -6.94 -1.82 -13.51
CA VAL A 62 -8.30 -1.43 -13.13
C VAL A 62 -8.44 -1.37 -11.61
N ILE A 63 -7.99 -2.39 -10.88
CA ILE A 63 -8.05 -2.41 -9.41
C ILE A 63 -7.24 -1.24 -8.83
N THR A 64 -6.05 -1.01 -9.37
CA THR A 64 -5.12 0.02 -8.89
C THR A 64 -5.55 1.44 -9.24
N SER A 65 -6.33 1.63 -10.30
CA SER A 65 -6.77 2.96 -10.77
C SER A 65 -7.54 3.73 -9.68
N SER A 66 -8.36 3.02 -8.90
CA SER A 66 -9.14 3.58 -7.78
C SER A 66 -8.25 4.26 -6.72
N TRP A 67 -7.05 3.74 -6.51
CA TRP A 67 -6.11 4.29 -5.56
C TRP A 67 -5.37 5.50 -6.07
N ASN A 68 -5.21 5.65 -7.39
CA ASN A 68 -4.53 6.81 -7.97
C ASN A 68 -5.37 8.07 -7.76
N THR A 69 -6.68 7.99 -7.98
CA THR A 69 -7.64 9.10 -7.81
C THR A 69 -7.69 9.62 -6.36
N ALA A 70 -7.58 8.74 -5.37
CA ALA A 70 -7.56 9.18 -3.96
C ALA A 70 -6.29 9.98 -3.59
N THR A 71 -5.19 9.82 -4.33
CA THR A 71 -3.92 10.53 -4.08
C THR A 71 -3.85 11.91 -4.74
N CYS A 72 -4.68 12.22 -5.76
CA CYS A 72 -4.66 13.55 -6.41
C CYS A 72 -5.54 14.59 -5.70
N ASN A 73 -6.32 14.19 -4.69
CA ASN A 73 -7.22 15.10 -3.98
C ASN A 73 -6.67 15.57 -2.63
N SER A 74 -5.45 15.17 -2.22
CA SER A 74 -4.84 15.60 -0.95
C SER A 74 -3.76 16.68 -1.09
N GLU A 75 -3.52 17.22 -2.30
CA GLU A 75 -2.57 18.32 -2.54
C GLU A 75 -3.23 19.63 -3.00
N LEU A 76 -4.56 19.79 -2.82
CA LEU A 76 -5.26 21.05 -3.08
C LEU A 76 -6.28 21.34 -1.98
N THR A 77 -5.81 21.65 -0.78
CA THR A 77 -6.58 22.42 0.21
C THR A 77 -5.60 23.10 1.16
N GLN A 78 -5.00 24.19 0.69
CA GLN A 78 -4.63 25.35 1.50
C GLN A 78 -4.23 26.50 0.57
N SER A 79 -5.23 27.26 0.13
CA SER A 79 -5.24 28.73 0.06
C SER A 79 -6.28 29.17 -0.95
N GLU A 80 -7.52 29.38 -0.50
CA GLU A 80 -8.37 30.40 -1.12
C GLU A 80 -8.30 31.65 -0.25
N GLU A 81 -8.39 32.79 -0.93
CA GLU A 81 -8.69 34.13 -0.42
C GLU A 81 -7.52 35.07 -0.09
N SER A 82 -7.03 35.78 -1.12
CA SER A 82 -7.04 37.25 -1.07
C SER A 82 -7.04 37.84 -2.49
N VAL A 83 -7.97 38.76 -2.68
CA VAL A 83 -8.36 39.47 -3.89
C VAL A 83 -7.26 40.38 -4.46
N LEU A 84 -7.13 40.33 -5.80
CA LEU A 84 -6.70 41.30 -6.82
C LEU A 84 -5.87 42.54 -6.42
N THR A 85 -4.71 42.71 -7.08
CA THR A 85 -4.50 43.82 -8.04
C THR A 85 -3.37 43.50 -9.02
N GLU A 86 -3.63 43.80 -10.29
CA GLU A 86 -2.68 43.85 -11.40
C GLU A 86 -1.68 44.99 -11.18
N GLU A 87 -0.43 44.80 -11.63
CA GLU A 87 0.45 45.81 -12.26
C GLU A 87 1.77 45.09 -12.62
N GLU A 88 1.97 44.89 -13.92
CA GLU A 88 3.21 44.38 -14.51
C GLU A 88 4.28 45.48 -14.46
N THR A 89 5.51 45.22 -13.99
CA THR A 89 6.70 45.84 -14.60
C THR A 89 7.94 44.96 -14.44
N ARG A 90 8.59 44.74 -15.58
CA ARG A 90 9.86 44.07 -15.83
C ARG A 90 11.02 44.72 -15.04
N GLU A 91 12.01 43.94 -14.60
CA GLU A 91 13.36 43.98 -15.21
C GLU A 91 14.37 43.00 -14.57
N SER A 92 14.95 42.20 -15.47
CA SER A 92 16.36 41.86 -15.64
C SER A 92 17.25 41.49 -14.44
N LEU A 93 17.61 40.20 -14.42
CA LEU A 93 18.97 39.66 -14.30
C LEU A 93 20.02 40.55 -13.59
N ILE A 94 20.57 40.07 -12.46
CA ILE A 94 22.02 39.90 -12.22
C ILE A 94 22.27 39.21 -10.86
N LYS A 95 23.11 38.15 -10.91
CA LYS A 95 23.87 37.48 -9.83
C LYS A 95 23.22 36.38 -8.97
N LYS A 96 23.21 35.18 -9.57
CA LYS A 96 23.94 33.97 -9.13
C LYS A 96 24.36 33.90 -7.64
N GLY A 97 23.86 32.89 -6.94
CA GLY A 97 24.70 32.17 -5.97
C GLY A 97 24.25 32.17 -4.51
N LYS A 98 23.01 31.77 -4.21
CA LYS A 98 22.71 30.88 -3.07
C LYS A 98 21.56 29.97 -3.48
N THR A 99 21.90 28.83 -4.04
CA THR A 99 21.01 27.68 -4.15
C THR A 99 20.46 27.43 -2.75
N LYS A 100 19.22 27.89 -2.50
CA LYS A 100 18.38 27.34 -1.44
C LYS A 100 18.17 25.90 -1.87
N GLU A 101 19.10 25.06 -1.45
CA GLU A 101 18.97 23.63 -1.43
C GLU A 101 17.76 23.37 -0.54
N ARG A 102 16.57 23.40 -1.17
CA ARG A 102 15.34 22.92 -0.56
C ARG A 102 15.58 21.43 -0.46
N ARG A 103 16.28 21.05 0.61
CA ARG A 103 16.41 19.69 1.08
C ARG A 103 14.97 19.23 1.25
N LYS A 104 14.44 18.65 0.19
CA LYS A 104 13.21 17.87 0.22
C LYS A 104 13.58 16.74 1.15
N SER A 105 13.33 16.94 2.44
CA SER A 105 13.46 15.93 3.46
C SER A 105 12.73 14.72 2.89
N ARG A 106 13.49 13.74 2.41
CA ARG A 106 12.95 12.47 1.94
C ARG A 106 12.47 11.78 3.21
N SER A 107 11.31 12.20 3.71
CA SER A 107 10.55 11.32 4.58
C SER A 107 10.43 10.03 3.78
N LEU A 108 10.97 8.95 4.34
CA LEU A 108 10.80 7.60 3.82
C LEU A 108 9.30 7.33 3.87
N GLN A 109 8.55 7.80 2.87
CA GLN A 109 7.13 7.56 2.76
C GLN A 109 6.97 6.07 2.47
N LEU A 110 6.77 5.31 3.54
CA LEU A 110 6.43 3.91 3.43
C LEU A 110 5.12 3.81 2.62
N PRO A 111 5.03 2.84 1.68
CA PRO A 111 3.85 2.67 0.86
C PRO A 111 2.66 2.35 1.77
N ASN A 112 1.64 3.22 1.71
CA ASN A 112 0.40 3.06 2.48
C ASN A 112 -0.63 2.17 1.80
N LYS A 113 -0.33 1.72 0.58
CA LYS A 113 -1.20 0.92 -0.26
C LYS A 113 -0.57 -0.44 -0.49
N PHE A 114 -1.35 -1.49 -0.30
CA PHE A 114 -0.89 -2.88 -0.39
C PHE A 114 -1.75 -3.64 -1.38
N LEU A 115 -1.12 -4.24 -2.39
CA LEU A 115 -1.76 -5.20 -3.28
C LEU A 115 -1.30 -6.60 -2.90
N VAL A 116 -2.23 -7.49 -2.55
CA VAL A 116 -1.95 -8.90 -2.31
C VAL A 116 -2.34 -9.68 -3.56
N VAL A 117 -1.38 -10.33 -4.20
CA VAL A 117 -1.60 -11.23 -5.33
C VAL A 117 -1.73 -12.64 -4.79
N ASP A 118 -2.92 -13.23 -4.93
CA ASP A 118 -3.18 -14.63 -4.60
C ASP A 118 -2.63 -15.53 -5.71
N CYS A 119 -1.46 -16.14 -5.46
CA CYS A 119 -0.82 -17.06 -6.38
C CYS A 119 -1.45 -18.46 -6.37
N SER A 120 -2.42 -18.75 -5.50
CA SER A 120 -3.08 -20.06 -5.48
C SER A 120 -3.90 -20.33 -6.75
N GLY A 121 -4.40 -19.27 -7.40
CA GLY A 121 -5.13 -19.33 -8.68
C GLY A 121 -4.26 -19.67 -9.89
N PHE A 122 -2.94 -19.46 -9.79
CA PHE A 122 -2.04 -19.84 -10.88
C PHE A 122 -1.87 -21.36 -10.93
N VAL A 123 -2.34 -21.95 -12.02
CA VAL A 123 -2.16 -23.38 -12.32
C VAL A 123 -0.81 -23.63 -12.97
N TYR A 124 -0.42 -22.77 -13.92
CA TYR A 124 0.86 -22.79 -14.62
C TYR A 124 1.23 -21.36 -15.02
N ILE A 125 2.53 -21.06 -15.11
CA ILE A 125 3.04 -19.76 -15.58
C ILE A 125 4.17 -20.03 -16.57
N ASP A 126 4.17 -19.35 -17.72
CA ASP A 126 5.29 -19.38 -18.68
C ASP A 126 6.28 -18.23 -18.45
N MET A 127 7.35 -18.17 -19.25
CA MET A 127 8.36 -17.11 -19.08
C MET A 127 7.79 -15.71 -19.34
N MET A 128 6.82 -15.57 -20.23
CA MET A 128 6.14 -14.29 -20.50
C MET A 128 5.29 -13.85 -19.31
N GLY A 129 4.57 -14.79 -18.68
CA GLY A 129 3.84 -14.58 -17.44
C GLY A 129 4.74 -14.15 -16.28
N VAL A 130 5.90 -14.78 -16.12
CA VAL A 130 6.89 -14.35 -15.10
C VAL A 130 7.39 -12.94 -15.37
N ASN A 131 7.72 -12.61 -16.62
CA ASN A 131 8.17 -11.26 -16.99
C ASN A 131 7.06 -10.21 -16.78
N CYS A 132 5.82 -10.54 -17.13
CA CYS A 132 4.66 -9.71 -16.83
C CYS A 132 4.53 -9.43 -15.32
N LEU A 133 4.69 -10.46 -14.46
CA LEU A 133 4.66 -10.26 -13.01
C LEU A 133 5.80 -9.34 -12.52
N LYS A 134 7.00 -9.43 -13.09
CA LYS A 134 8.12 -8.53 -12.78
C LYS A 134 7.77 -7.09 -13.16
N GLU A 135 7.26 -6.88 -14.38
CA GLU A 135 6.85 -5.56 -14.87
C GLU A 135 5.76 -4.95 -13.98
N VAL A 136 4.70 -5.71 -13.70
CA VAL A 136 3.59 -5.27 -12.82
C VAL A 136 4.12 -4.90 -11.43
N TYR A 137 5.01 -5.71 -10.85
CA TYR A 137 5.63 -5.40 -9.57
C TYR A 137 6.39 -4.07 -9.60
N MET A 138 7.24 -3.85 -10.61
CA MET A 138 8.02 -2.63 -10.75
C MET A 138 7.13 -1.40 -10.99
N ASP A 139 6.08 -1.54 -11.80
CA ASP A 139 5.15 -0.46 -12.10
C ASP A 139 4.32 -0.06 -10.87
N LEU A 140 3.90 -1.02 -10.04
CA LEU A 140 3.21 -0.75 -8.78
C LEU A 140 4.13 -0.13 -7.73
N GLN A 141 5.40 -0.55 -7.67
CA GLN A 141 6.38 0.10 -6.80
C GLN A 141 6.57 1.58 -7.14
N LYS A 142 6.64 1.94 -8.43
CA LYS A 142 6.72 3.35 -8.87
C LYS A 142 5.50 4.15 -8.40
N LYS A 143 4.32 3.52 -8.35
CA LYS A 143 3.07 4.10 -7.83
C LYS A 143 2.98 4.09 -6.29
N SER A 144 4.07 3.79 -5.58
CA SER A 144 4.12 3.67 -4.11
C SER A 144 3.12 2.65 -3.55
N ILE A 145 2.87 1.57 -4.29
CA ILE A 145 2.05 0.43 -3.86
C ILE A 145 2.98 -0.74 -3.58
N ARG A 146 2.87 -1.33 -2.39
CA ARG A 146 3.62 -2.54 -2.04
C ARG A 146 2.85 -3.76 -2.50
N VAL A 147 3.52 -4.63 -3.25
CA VAL A 147 2.95 -5.90 -3.71
C VAL A 147 3.42 -7.04 -2.82
N LEU A 148 2.48 -7.85 -2.35
CA LEU A 148 2.72 -9.07 -1.57
C LEU A 148 2.18 -10.26 -2.37
N PHE A 149 2.90 -11.38 -2.35
CA PHE A 149 2.51 -12.61 -3.02
C PHE A 149 2.11 -13.65 -1.99
N ALA A 150 0.90 -14.17 -2.07
CA ALA A 150 0.37 -15.13 -1.12
C ALA A 150 0.16 -16.51 -1.79
N ALA A 151 0.28 -17.59 -1.02
CA ALA A 151 -0.08 -18.94 -1.43
C ALA A 151 0.62 -19.45 -2.71
N ALA A 152 1.88 -19.08 -2.92
CA ALA A 152 2.69 -19.59 -4.02
C ALA A 152 3.06 -21.07 -3.82
N LYS A 153 2.50 -21.95 -4.66
CA LYS A 153 2.74 -23.40 -4.64
C LYS A 153 4.22 -23.75 -4.90
N ALA A 154 4.66 -24.94 -4.47
CA ALA A 154 6.05 -25.38 -4.63
C ALA A 154 6.58 -25.28 -6.08
N PRO A 155 5.88 -25.76 -7.13
CA PRO A 155 6.36 -25.66 -8.51
C PRO A 155 6.53 -24.20 -8.97
N LEU A 156 5.64 -23.32 -8.51
CA LEU A 156 5.70 -21.90 -8.83
C LEU A 156 6.90 -21.21 -8.18
N ARG A 157 7.23 -21.56 -6.93
CA ARG A 157 8.41 -21.04 -6.23
C ARG A 157 9.71 -21.50 -6.88
N GLU A 158 9.75 -22.74 -7.35
CA GLU A 158 10.89 -23.25 -8.12
C GLU A 158 11.04 -22.52 -9.46
N LEU A 159 9.92 -22.30 -10.17
CA LEU A 159 9.90 -21.49 -11.39
C LEU A 159 10.44 -20.08 -11.14
N PHE A 160 10.03 -19.42 -10.06
CA PHE A 160 10.54 -18.10 -9.68
C PHE A 160 12.04 -18.09 -9.37
N ASN A 161 12.57 -19.19 -8.84
CA ASN A 161 14.01 -19.32 -8.60
C ASN A 161 14.79 -19.47 -9.92
N VAL A 162 14.35 -20.35 -10.82
CA VAL A 162 15.07 -20.59 -12.08
C VAL A 162 14.92 -19.45 -13.10
N SER A 163 13.84 -18.66 -13.02
CA SER A 163 13.58 -17.54 -13.91
C SER A 163 14.17 -16.19 -13.45
N GLY A 164 14.91 -16.18 -12.33
CA GLY A 164 15.45 -14.95 -11.75
C GLY A 164 14.36 -13.98 -11.27
N PHE A 165 13.17 -14.48 -10.91
CA PHE A 165 12.09 -13.64 -10.37
C PHE A 165 12.49 -13.01 -9.04
N TYR A 166 13.16 -13.78 -8.19
CA TYR A 166 13.57 -13.33 -6.86
C TYR A 166 14.66 -12.26 -6.87
N ASP A 167 15.34 -12.04 -8.00
CA ASP A 167 16.32 -10.96 -8.16
C ASP A 167 15.62 -9.60 -8.24
N THR A 168 14.40 -9.58 -8.78
CA THR A 168 13.57 -8.37 -8.89
C THR A 168 12.64 -8.22 -7.68
N VAL A 169 12.05 -9.33 -7.22
CA VAL A 169 11.09 -9.35 -6.12
C VAL A 169 11.68 -10.05 -4.90
N SER A 170 11.85 -9.29 -3.81
CA SER A 170 12.37 -9.86 -2.56
C SER A 170 11.49 -11.01 -2.05
N LYS A 171 12.14 -12.10 -1.61
CA LYS A 171 11.50 -13.23 -0.93
C LYS A 171 10.72 -12.82 0.33
N ALA A 172 11.04 -11.67 0.93
CA ALA A 172 10.31 -11.11 2.08
C ALA A 172 8.87 -10.67 1.74
N ASN A 173 8.53 -10.56 0.46
CA ASN A 173 7.16 -10.23 0.02
C ASN A 173 6.29 -11.48 -0.19
N PHE A 174 6.80 -12.67 0.09
CA PHE A 174 6.08 -13.93 -0.08
C PHE A 174 5.53 -14.48 1.24
N TYR A 175 4.27 -14.89 1.22
CA TYR A 175 3.54 -15.36 2.40
C TYR A 175 2.89 -16.72 2.12
N PRO A 176 2.86 -17.64 3.12
CA PRO A 176 2.23 -18.94 2.96
C PRO A 176 0.73 -18.85 2.65
N THR A 177 0.02 -17.92 3.31
CA THR A 177 -1.42 -17.72 3.12
C THR A 177 -1.77 -16.26 2.83
N ILE A 178 -2.97 -16.03 2.29
CA ILE A 178 -3.52 -14.67 2.12
C ILE A 178 -3.69 -13.99 3.48
N HIS A 179 -4.06 -14.73 4.51
CA HIS A 179 -4.24 -14.19 5.86
C HIS A 179 -2.93 -13.63 6.42
N ASP A 180 -1.80 -14.30 6.22
CA ASP A 180 -0.49 -13.82 6.68
C ASP A 180 -0.09 -12.53 5.95
N ALA A 181 -0.33 -12.48 4.63
CA ALA A 181 -0.07 -11.28 3.83
C ALA A 181 -0.96 -10.11 4.26
N MET A 182 -2.25 -10.37 4.51
CA MET A 182 -3.20 -9.37 4.99
C MET A 182 -2.84 -8.87 6.38
N PHE A 183 -2.46 -9.76 7.29
CA PHE A 183 -2.00 -9.40 8.63
C PHE A 183 -0.78 -8.48 8.55
N PHE A 184 0.21 -8.83 7.74
CA PHE A 184 1.38 -7.97 7.51
C PHE A 184 0.99 -6.60 6.94
N ALA A 185 0.14 -6.55 5.92
CA ALA A 185 -0.32 -5.30 5.31
C ALA A 185 -1.04 -4.39 6.32
N LEU A 186 -1.96 -4.97 7.11
CA LEU A 186 -2.71 -4.25 8.13
C LEU A 186 -1.83 -3.77 9.28
N TYR A 187 -0.92 -4.62 9.75
CA TYR A 187 0.04 -4.27 10.79
C TYR A 187 0.91 -3.10 10.34
N ARG A 188 1.49 -3.17 9.13
CA ARG A 188 2.34 -2.12 8.57
C ARG A 188 1.59 -0.80 8.42
N ARG A 189 0.32 -0.85 8.02
CA ARG A 189 -0.56 0.32 7.95
C ARG A 189 -0.82 0.95 9.31
N ASN A 190 -1.10 0.15 10.34
CA ASN A 190 -1.38 0.67 11.68
C ASN A 190 -0.14 1.31 12.30
N VAL A 191 1.04 0.70 12.12
CA VAL A 191 2.32 1.31 12.54
C VAL A 191 2.54 2.65 11.83
N PHE A 192 2.26 2.73 10.52
CA PHE A 192 2.37 3.99 9.80
C PHE A 192 1.39 5.05 10.32
N GLY A 193 0.14 4.66 10.60
CA GLY A 193 -0.85 5.54 11.22
C GLY A 193 -0.34 6.13 12.52
N LEU A 194 0.31 5.30 13.35
CA LEU A 194 0.86 5.72 14.64
C LEU A 194 2.08 6.65 14.48
N THR A 195 3.02 6.33 13.57
CA THR A 195 4.19 7.19 13.29
C THR A 195 3.77 8.58 12.78
N ARG A 196 2.69 8.67 12.01
CA ARG A 196 2.14 9.95 11.52
C ARG A 196 1.52 10.80 12.64
N VAL A 197 0.99 10.18 13.69
CA VAL A 197 0.53 10.88 14.90
C VAL A 197 1.72 11.39 15.70
N PHE A 198 2.73 10.56 15.92
CA PHE A 198 3.95 10.96 16.65
C PHE A 198 4.77 12.03 15.92
N SER A 199 4.77 12.08 14.59
CA SER A 199 5.45 13.14 13.84
C SER A 199 4.80 14.52 13.95
N ASN A 200 3.59 14.60 14.50
CA ASN A 200 2.87 15.86 14.71
C ASN A 200 3.02 16.40 16.15
N GLU A 201 3.57 15.61 17.07
CA GLU A 201 3.93 16.08 18.41
C GLU A 201 5.45 16.27 18.46
N THR A 202 5.86 17.50 18.15
CA THR A 202 7.20 17.99 18.47
C THR A 202 7.32 18.02 19.99
N TYR A 203 7.84 16.95 20.58
CA TYR A 203 8.38 17.04 21.94
C TYR A 203 9.75 17.70 21.81
N ASP A 204 9.85 18.95 22.28
CA ASP A 204 11.14 19.59 22.54
C ASP A 204 11.93 18.69 23.50
N THR A 205 13.01 18.10 23.00
CA THR A 205 14.02 17.48 23.86
C THR A 205 14.64 18.58 24.70
N VAL A 206 14.23 18.66 25.96
CA VAL A 206 14.97 19.38 26.99
C VAL A 206 16.26 18.59 27.22
N GLU A 207 17.37 19.13 26.74
CA GLU A 207 18.71 18.69 27.14
C GLU A 207 18.84 18.87 28.66
N LEU A 208 18.79 17.76 29.40
CA LEU A 208 19.27 17.73 30.77
C LEU A 208 20.79 17.80 30.72
N SER A 209 21.30 18.99 31.01
CA SER A 209 22.71 19.26 31.26
C SER A 209 23.08 18.63 32.60
N ASP A 210 23.65 17.43 32.58
CA ASP A 210 24.32 16.86 33.73
C ASP A 210 25.72 17.50 33.85
N GLU A 211 25.79 18.54 34.67
CA GLU A 211 27.03 19.10 35.20
C GLU A 211 27.18 18.68 36.66
N SER A 212 28.08 17.72 36.93
CA SER A 212 28.91 17.70 38.14
C SER A 212 30.04 16.65 38.05
N THR A 213 31.21 17.15 37.64
CA THR A 213 32.52 17.08 38.32
C THR A 213 33.07 15.75 38.89
N GLN A 214 34.14 15.30 38.20
CA GLN A 214 35.47 14.82 38.65
C GLN A 214 35.66 14.02 39.96
N ASP A 215 36.31 12.86 39.84
CA ASP A 215 37.67 12.58 40.38
C ASP A 215 38.23 11.25 39.80
N SER A 216 39.28 11.30 38.98
CA SER A 216 40.69 11.00 39.30
C SER A 216 40.97 9.55 39.74
N ASP A 217 41.59 8.75 38.86
CA ASP A 217 42.96 8.26 39.05
C ASP A 217 43.44 7.33 37.92
N ALA A 218 44.74 7.41 37.68
CA ALA A 218 45.52 6.79 36.62
C ALA A 218 45.66 5.27 36.75
N ASP A 219 45.95 4.58 35.65
CA ASP A 219 47.27 4.01 35.35
C ASP A 219 47.17 2.88 34.29
N GLY A 220 48.22 2.72 33.48
CA GLY A 220 48.48 1.46 32.77
C GLY A 220 48.37 1.45 31.24
N GLU A 221 49.43 1.90 30.57
CA GLU A 221 49.80 1.45 29.23
C GLU A 221 49.74 -0.09 29.08
N ARG A 222 49.31 -0.61 27.91
CA ARG A 222 50.15 -1.39 26.97
C ARG A 222 49.36 -2.13 25.87
N LYS A 223 49.77 -1.82 24.63
CA LYS A 223 50.03 -2.72 23.47
C LYS A 223 48.88 -3.39 22.70
N ALA A 224 48.60 -2.78 21.55
CA ALA A 224 48.76 -3.29 20.18
C ALA A 224 48.69 -4.80 19.86
N SER A 225 47.91 -5.09 18.80
CA SER A 225 48.04 -6.16 17.77
C SER A 225 47.94 -7.61 18.29
N TRP A 226 47.18 -8.51 17.69
CA TRP A 226 47.32 -9.02 16.32
C TRP A 226 46.10 -9.86 15.87
N LEU A 227 45.83 -9.80 14.56
CA LEU A 227 45.40 -10.88 13.64
C LEU A 227 44.16 -11.76 13.93
N ASN A 228 43.19 -11.60 13.03
CA ASN A 228 42.28 -12.61 12.48
C ASN A 228 43.01 -13.87 11.95
N PRO A 229 42.30 -14.98 11.70
CA PRO A 229 41.55 -15.14 10.43
C PRO A 229 40.03 -15.04 10.56
#